data_AF-W1XUQ4-F1
#
_entry.id   AF-W1XUQ4-F1
#
_cell.length_a   1.000
_cell.length_b   1.000
_cell.length_c   1.000
_cell.angle_alpha   90.00
_cell.angle_beta   90.00
_cell.angle_gamma   90.00
#
_symmetry.space_group_name_H-M   'P 1'
#
loop_
_entity.id
_entity.type
_entity.pdbx_description
1 polymer ?
#
loop_
_entity_poly.entity_id
_entity_poly.type
_entity_poly.pdbx_seq_one_letter_code
_entity_poly.pdbx_strand_id
1 'polypeptide(L)'
;RHDLFDRVHIGLDFFDASINRIAAWVIGTRNMKKALLRALLEPTAELRKLEAAGDYTARLALLEEQKSLPWQAVWEMYCQRHDTPTGSEWLESVRAYEKAILSQRG
;
A
#
# COMPACT_ATOMS: atom_id res chain seq x y z
N ARG A 1 -12.87 -9.77 5.16
CA ARG A 1 -13.93 -8.83 5.63
C ARG A 1 -15.29 -9.06 4.94
N HIS A 2 -15.39 -9.31 3.64
CA HIS A 2 -16.69 -9.61 2.99
C HIS A 2 -16.57 -10.54 1.76
N ASP A 3 -15.50 -11.34 1.70
CA ASP A 3 -15.19 -12.25 0.57
C ASP A 3 -15.35 -11.59 -0.81
N LEU A 4 -14.79 -10.39 -0.92
CA LEU A 4 -14.93 -9.53 -2.10
C LEU A 4 -13.81 -9.71 -3.13
N PHE A 5 -12.89 -10.66 -2.92
CA PHE A 5 -11.72 -10.85 -3.79
C PHE A 5 -12.12 -11.07 -5.26
N ASP A 6 -13.20 -11.82 -5.51
CA ASP A 6 -13.66 -12.13 -6.87
C ASP A 6 -14.76 -11.17 -7.37
N ARG A 7 -15.11 -10.15 -6.57
CA ARG A 7 -16.24 -9.23 -6.85
C ARG A 7 -15.81 -7.79 -7.07
N VAL A 8 -14.62 -7.42 -6.64
CA VAL A 8 -14.12 -6.04 -6.71
C VAL A 8 -12.94 -5.97 -7.66
N HIS A 9 -13.09 -5.13 -8.68
CA HIS A 9 -11.99 -4.77 -9.58
C HIS A 9 -11.40 -3.44 -9.13
N ILE A 10 -10.10 -3.42 -8.81
CA ILE A 10 -9.38 -2.23 -8.37
C ILE A 10 -8.63 -1.64 -9.56
N GLY A 11 -9.03 -0.44 -9.99
CA GLY A 11 -8.35 0.36 -11.00
C GLY A 11 -7.75 1.63 -10.39
N LEU A 12 -6.71 2.16 -11.04
CA LEU A 12 -6.15 3.47 -10.71
C LEU A 12 -6.57 4.46 -11.78
N ASP A 13 -7.17 5.57 -11.35
CA ASP A 13 -7.56 6.67 -12.23
C ASP A 13 -7.04 7.99 -11.66
N PHE A 14 -5.84 8.35 -12.10
CA PHE A 14 -5.20 9.62 -11.76
C PHE A 14 -4.30 10.06 -12.91
N PHE A 15 -4.06 11.36 -12.98
CA PHE A 15 -3.12 11.95 -13.91
C PHE A 15 -2.43 13.14 -13.25
N ASP A 16 -1.10 13.08 -13.18
CA ASP A 16 -0.27 14.18 -12.71
C ASP A 16 0.86 14.40 -13.73
N ALA A 17 0.80 15.54 -14.42
CA ALA A 17 1.79 15.93 -15.42
C ALA A 17 2.94 16.77 -14.84
N SER A 18 2.90 17.10 -13.55
CA SER A 18 3.90 17.93 -12.88
C SER A 18 5.10 17.14 -12.37
N ILE A 19 5.01 15.81 -12.35
CA ILE A 19 6.05 14.90 -11.85
C ILE A 19 6.39 13.81 -12.88
N ASN A 20 7.45 13.03 -12.59
CA ASN A 20 7.81 11.86 -13.40
C ASN A 20 6.64 10.85 -13.42
N ARG A 21 6.09 10.59 -14.61
CA ARG A 21 4.90 9.72 -14.81
C ARG A 21 5.11 8.28 -14.36
N ILE A 22 6.34 7.76 -14.47
CA ILE A 22 6.69 6.42 -13.97
C ILE A 22 6.65 6.41 -12.45
N ALA A 23 7.20 7.45 -11.81
CA ALA A 23 7.11 7.60 -10.36
C ALA A 23 5.64 7.70 -9.90
N ALA A 24 4.78 8.43 -10.61
CA ALA A 24 3.36 8.53 -10.29
C ALA A 24 2.68 7.14 -10.22
N TRP A 25 2.89 6.28 -11.23
CA TRP A 25 2.36 4.91 -11.22
C TRP A 25 2.96 4.04 -10.11
N VAL A 26 4.27 4.11 -9.90
CA VAL A 26 4.94 3.32 -8.86
C VAL A 26 4.41 3.69 -7.47
N ILE A 27 4.30 4.99 -7.18
CA ILE A 27 3.77 5.51 -5.91
C ILE A 27 2.30 5.07 -5.74
N GLY A 28 1.44 5.36 -6.71
CA GLY A 28 0.01 5.05 -6.63
C GLY A 28 -0.25 3.55 -6.43
N THR A 29 0.38 2.71 -7.25
CA THR A 29 0.18 1.25 -7.19
C THR A 29 0.73 0.63 -5.91
N ARG A 30 1.94 1.05 -5.47
CA ARG A 30 2.52 0.58 -4.20
C ARG A 30 1.66 1.00 -3.01
N ASN A 31 1.13 2.23 -2.99
CA ASN A 31 0.28 2.69 -1.91
C ASN A 31 -1.07 1.95 -1.85
N MET A 32 -1.68 1.65 -3.00
CA MET A 32 -2.88 0.81 -3.04
C MET A 32 -2.60 -0.58 -2.45
N LYS A 33 -1.48 -1.22 -2.82
CA LYS A 33 -1.08 -2.51 -2.27
C LYS A 33 -0.76 -2.44 -0.77
N LYS A 34 -0.09 -1.39 -0.29
CA LYS A 34 0.16 -1.16 1.15
C LYS A 34 -1.14 -1.03 1.95
N ALA A 35 -2.13 -0.33 1.40
CA ALA A 35 -3.45 -0.20 2.04
C ALA A 35 -4.15 -1.56 2.15
N LEU A 36 -4.13 -2.37 1.09
CA LEU A 36 -4.66 -3.74 1.11
C LEU A 36 -3.92 -4.61 2.13
N LEU A 37 -2.58 -4.56 2.17
CA LEU A 37 -1.78 -5.31 3.14
C LEU A 37 -2.17 -4.95 4.59
N ARG A 38 -2.26 -3.66 4.91
CA ARG A 38 -2.67 -3.21 6.25
C ARG A 38 -4.07 -3.72 6.61
N ALA A 39 -5.00 -3.70 5.65
CA ALA A 39 -6.33 -4.26 5.86
C ALA A 39 -6.34 -5.79 6.05
N LEU A 40 -5.40 -6.52 5.42
CA LEU A 40 -5.24 -7.97 5.60
C LEU A 40 -4.64 -8.34 6.95
N LEU A 41 -3.88 -7.44 7.58
CA LEU A 41 -3.27 -7.63 8.89
C LEU A 41 -4.19 -7.21 10.06
N GLU A 42 -5.33 -6.58 9.77
CA GLU A 42 -6.28 -6.13 10.78
C GLU A 42 -6.96 -7.34 11.48
N PRO A 43 -7.09 -7.35 12.83
CA PRO A 43 -7.81 -8.37 13.58
C PRO A 43 -9.34 -8.15 13.47
N THR A 44 -9.88 -8.16 12.24
CA THR A 44 -11.26 -7.79 11.95
C THR A 44 -12.29 -8.62 12.73
N ALA A 45 -12.01 -9.91 12.98
CA ALA A 45 -12.93 -10.77 13.73
C ALA A 45 -13.09 -10.30 15.19
N GLU A 46 -11.99 -9.90 15.83
CA GLU A 46 -12.00 -9.37 17.20
C GLU A 46 -12.66 -7.99 17.25
N LEU A 47 -12.32 -7.09 16.31
CA LEU A 47 -12.94 -5.76 16.22
C LEU A 47 -14.46 -5.85 16.06
N ARG A 48 -14.97 -6.80 15.27
CA ARG A 48 -16.42 -7.07 15.12
C ARG A 48 -17.06 -7.56 16.41
N LYS A 49 -16.36 -8.40 17.17
CA LYS A 49 -16.84 -8.89 18.47
C LYS A 49 -16.97 -7.74 19.46
N LEU A 50 -15.96 -6.86 19.53
CA LEU A 50 -15.99 -5.67 20.39
C LEU A 50 -17.12 -4.70 19.99
N GLU A 51 -17.28 -4.48 18.68
CA GLU A 51 -18.38 -3.67 18.14
C GLU A 51 -19.75 -4.23 18.51
N ALA A 52 -19.98 -5.53 18.33
CA ALA A 52 -21.24 -6.19 18.67
C ALA A 52 -21.52 -6.20 20.18
N ALA A 53 -20.47 -6.18 21.01
CA ALA A 53 -20.57 -6.08 22.46
C ALA A 53 -20.77 -4.64 22.97
N GLY A 54 -20.71 -3.63 22.09
CA GLY A 54 -20.80 -2.22 22.47
C GLY A 54 -19.54 -1.64 23.11
N ASP A 55 -18.42 -2.38 23.10
CA ASP A 55 -17.14 -1.90 23.63
C ASP A 55 -16.40 -1.04 22.58
N TYR A 56 -16.92 0.16 22.38
CA TYR A 56 -16.38 1.10 21.42
C TYR A 56 -15.03 1.67 21.84
N THR A 57 -14.72 1.65 23.14
CA THR A 57 -13.43 2.09 23.67
C THR A 57 -12.33 1.15 23.24
N ALA A 58 -12.48 -0.16 23.48
CA ALA A 58 -11.50 -1.15 23.05
C ALA A 58 -11.41 -1.21 21.52
N ARG A 59 -12.54 -1.13 20.81
CA ARG A 59 -12.56 -1.09 19.35
C ARG A 59 -11.72 0.07 18.81
N LEU A 60 -11.89 1.28 19.36
CA LEU A 60 -11.12 2.44 18.94
C LEU A 60 -9.64 2.29 19.30
N ALA A 61 -9.32 1.85 20.52
CA ALA A 61 -7.94 1.66 20.97
C ALA A 61 -7.18 0.70 20.05
N LEU A 62 -7.76 -0.47 19.72
CA LEU A 62 -7.13 -1.44 18.83
C LEU A 62 -6.96 -0.89 17.41
N LEU A 63 -7.93 -0.16 16.87
CA LEU A 63 -7.81 0.48 15.56
C LEU A 63 -6.66 1.50 15.50
N GLU A 64 -6.43 2.25 16.58
CA GLU A 64 -5.32 3.20 16.68
C GLU A 64 -3.97 2.48 16.82
N GLU A 65 -3.86 1.46 17.68
CA GLU A 65 -2.64 0.66 17.84
C GLU A 65 -2.21 -0.04 16.54
N GLN A 66 -3.16 -0.47 15.70
CA GLN A 66 -2.86 -1.05 14.38
C GLN A 66 -2.05 -0.12 13.46
N LYS A 67 -2.10 1.21 13.68
CA LYS A 67 -1.36 2.18 12.85
C LYS A 67 0.15 2.15 13.11
N SER A 68 0.55 1.78 14.33
CA SER A 68 1.95 1.74 14.79
C SER A 68 2.56 0.33 14.80
N LEU A 69 1.75 -0.72 14.59
CA LEU A 69 2.26 -2.08 14.42
C LEU A 69 3.24 -2.20 13.24
N PRO A 70 4.17 -3.17 13.26
CA PRO A 70 5.27 -3.28 12.30
C PRO A 70 4.84 -3.86 10.93
N TRP A 71 3.77 -3.33 10.33
CA TRP A 71 3.31 -3.76 9.00
C TRP A 71 4.31 -3.42 7.88
N GLN A 72 5.22 -2.47 8.12
CA GLN A 72 6.30 -2.11 7.21
C GLN A 72 7.24 -3.30 6.94
N ALA A 73 7.58 -4.08 7.97
CA ALA A 73 8.42 -5.27 7.81
C ALA A 73 7.76 -6.33 6.92
N VAL A 74 6.43 -6.48 7.03
CA VAL A 74 5.64 -7.38 6.16
C VAL A 74 5.64 -6.87 4.73
N TRP A 75 5.52 -5.55 4.53
CA TRP A 75 5.60 -4.93 3.20
C TRP A 75 6.97 -5.11 2.54
N GLU A 76 8.05 -4.92 3.30
CA GLU A 76 9.42 -5.11 2.82
C GLU A 76 9.65 -6.56 2.38
N MET A 77 9.24 -7.53 3.19
CA MET A 77 9.31 -8.95 2.86
C MET A 77 8.49 -9.28 1.60
N TYR A 78 7.29 -8.70 1.45
CA TYR A 78 6.50 -8.85 0.22
C TYR A 78 7.26 -8.34 -1.01
N CYS A 79 7.86 -7.15 -0.94
CA CYS A 79 8.67 -6.62 -2.04
C CYS A 79 9.87 -7.50 -2.36
N GLN A 80 10.60 -7.96 -1.34
CA GLN A 80 11.76 -8.84 -1.50
C GLN A 80 11.39 -10.16 -2.18
N ARG A 81 10.28 -10.79 -1.78
CA ARG A 81 9.79 -12.05 -2.39
C ARG A 81 9.34 -11.89 -3.85
N HIS A 82 9.09 -10.66 -4.28
CA HIS A 82 8.66 -10.31 -5.63
C HIS A 82 9.74 -9.53 -6.40
N ASP A 83 11.02 -9.69 -6.02
CA ASP A 83 12.18 -9.08 -6.69
C ASP A 83 12.01 -7.57 -6.96
N THR A 84 11.35 -6.87 -6.05
CA THR A 84 11.04 -5.44 -6.17
C THR A 84 11.73 -4.67 -5.05
N PRO A 85 12.23 -3.44 -5.30
CA PRO A 85 12.81 -2.61 -4.24
C PRO A 85 11.88 -2.41 -3.03
N THR A 86 12.42 -2.58 -1.83
CA THR A 86 11.66 -2.60 -0.57
C THR A 86 11.34 -1.19 -0.07
N GLY A 87 12.30 -0.27 -0.16
CA GLY A 87 12.23 1.11 0.34
C GLY A 87 12.11 2.14 -0.77
N SER A 88 12.97 3.16 -0.72
CA SER A 88 13.05 4.28 -1.67
C SER A 88 13.96 3.99 -2.87
N GLU A 89 14.61 2.83 -2.93
CA GLU A 89 15.63 2.49 -3.93
C GLU A 89 15.05 2.41 -5.35
N TRP A 90 13.74 2.17 -5.50
CA TRP A 90 13.06 2.25 -6.80
C TRP A 90 13.19 3.64 -7.45
N LEU A 91 13.40 4.69 -6.66
CA LEU A 91 13.59 6.04 -7.17
C LEU A 91 14.88 6.15 -8.00
N GLU A 92 15.94 5.42 -7.61
CA GLU A 92 17.19 5.40 -8.36
C GLU A 92 17.00 4.70 -9.72
N SER A 93 16.19 3.64 -9.78
CA SER A 93 15.82 3.01 -11.05
C SER A 93 15.05 3.97 -11.97
N VAL A 94 14.13 4.76 -11.40
CA VAL A 94 13.39 5.79 -12.16
C VAL A 94 14.34 6.89 -12.66
N ARG A 95 15.23 7.40 -11.81
CA ARG A 95 16.23 8.42 -12.16
C ARG A 95 17.19 7.93 -13.25
N ALA A 96 17.65 6.68 -13.14
CA ALA A 96 18.52 6.07 -14.15
C ALA A 96 17.81 5.96 -15.51
N TYR A 97 16.55 5.50 -15.51
CA TYR A 97 15.74 5.42 -16.72
C TYR A 97 15.43 6.80 -17.32
N GLU A 98 15.16 7.79 -16.47
CA GLU A 98 14.94 9.16 -16.90
C GLU A 98 16.18 9.72 -17.62
N LYS A 99 17.37 9.55 -17.03
CA LYS A 99 18.62 10.00 -17.64
C LYS A 99 18.96 9.26 -18.93
N ALA A 100 18.74 7.95 -18.98
CA ALA A 100 19.13 7.11 -20.12
C ALA A 100 18.16 7.21 -21.31
N ILE A 101 16.85 7.35 -21.04
CA ILE A 101 15.80 7.19 -22.05
C ILE A 101 14.91 8.42 -22.16
N LEU A 102 14.33 8.89 -21.05
CA LEU A 102 13.33 9.97 -21.12
C LEU A 102 13.95 11.31 -21.51
N SER A 103 15.18 11.58 -21.07
CA SER A 103 15.95 12.78 -21.43
C SER A 103 16.23 12.90 -22.92
N GLN A 104 16.26 11.78 -23.64
CA GLN A 104 16.49 11.71 -25.08
C GLN A 104 15.20 11.93 -25.89
N ARG A 105 14.06 12.03 -25.21
CA ARG A 105 12.74 12.28 -25.80
C ARG A 105 12.39 13.74 -25.53
N GLY A 106 12.93 14.62 -26.37
CA GLY A 106 12.74 16.06 -26.34
C GLY A 106 13.37 16.69 -27.57
#